data_AF-K1S266-F1
#
_entry.id   AF-K1S266-F1
#
_cell.length_a   1.000
_cell.length_b   1.000
_cell.length_c   1.000
_cell.angle_alpha   90.00
_cell.angle_beta   90.00
_cell.angle_gamma   90.00
#
_symmetry.space_group_name_H-M   'P 1'
#
loop_
_entity.id
_entity.type
_entity.pdbx_description
1 polymer ?
#
loop_
_entity_poly.entity_id
_entity_poly.type
_entity_poly.pdbx_seq_one_letter_code
_entity_poly.pdbx_strand_id
1 'polypeptide(L)'
;MVSLLEAAKPYIDGGYFGGIRISTRPDAIDDERLEILKKYHVTSIELGAQSMDDSVLKINRRGHTAKDVENASRLIKSYGFSLGLQMMTGLMGDTDEKCIKNRRKA
;
A
#
# COMPACT_ATOMS: atom_id res chain seq x y z
N MET A 1 16.86 1.53 -6.73
CA MET A 1 15.53 1.85 -6.12
C MET A 1 15.38 3.35 -5.88
N VAL A 2 16.37 4.04 -5.31
CA VAL A 2 16.21 5.44 -4.86
C VAL A 2 16.28 6.50 -5.95
N SER A 3 16.74 6.20 -7.16
CA SER A 3 16.98 7.20 -8.21
C SER A 3 15.78 8.10 -8.52
N LEU A 4 14.56 7.55 -8.49
CA LEU A 4 13.33 8.34 -8.68
C LEU A 4 13.01 9.24 -7.48
N LEU A 5 13.32 8.78 -6.26
CA LEU A 5 13.16 9.58 -5.04
C LEU A 5 14.21 10.70 -4.99
N GLU A 6 15.43 10.41 -5.42
CA GLU A 6 16.51 11.40 -5.56
C GLU A 6 16.15 12.48 -6.58
N ALA A 7 15.56 12.11 -7.71
CA ALA A 7 15.09 13.07 -8.71
C ALA A 7 13.98 14.00 -8.17
N ALA A 8 13.13 13.51 -7.27
CA ALA A 8 12.07 14.30 -6.65
C ALA A 8 12.56 15.20 -5.48
N LYS A 9 13.65 14.81 -4.81
CA LYS A 9 14.13 15.43 -3.57
C LYS A 9 14.37 16.95 -3.65
N PRO A 10 14.99 17.52 -4.72
CA PRO A 10 15.20 18.96 -4.82
C PRO A 10 13.90 19.78 -4.78
N TYR A 11 12.80 19.24 -5.33
CA TYR A 11 11.52 19.93 -5.36
C TYR A 11 10.79 19.88 -4.01
N ILE A 12 11.02 18.82 -3.24
CA ILE A 12 10.54 18.72 -1.86
C ILE A 12 11.33 19.67 -0.97
N ASP A 13 12.66 19.65 -1.07
CA ASP A 13 13.54 20.48 -0.23
C ASP A 13 13.39 21.97 -0.54
N GLY A 14 13.08 22.32 -1.79
CA GLY A 14 12.71 23.67 -2.19
C GLY A 14 11.31 24.11 -1.75
N GLY A 15 10.53 23.24 -1.12
CA GLY A 15 9.18 23.55 -0.63
C GLY A 15 8.10 23.63 -1.71
N TYR A 16 8.38 23.17 -2.93
CA TYR A 16 7.42 23.18 -4.04
C TYR A 16 6.32 22.12 -3.89
N PHE A 17 6.66 21.01 -3.22
CA PHE A 17 5.74 19.91 -2.95
C PHE A 17 5.77 19.53 -1.47
N GLY A 18 4.60 19.19 -0.91
CA GLY A 18 4.46 18.81 0.50
C GLY A 18 4.76 17.35 0.83
N GLY A 19 5.20 16.55 -0.14
CA GLY A 19 5.45 15.11 0.07
C GLY A 19 5.38 14.27 -1.20
N ILE A 20 5.82 13.03 -1.07
CA ILE A 20 5.71 12.01 -2.12
C ILE A 20 4.64 10.99 -1.72
N ARG A 21 3.75 10.65 -2.66
CA ARG A 21 2.83 9.50 -2.54
C ARG A 21 3.32 8.37 -3.44
N ILE A 22 3.37 7.16 -2.92
CA ILE A 22 3.71 5.96 -3.69
C ILE A 22 2.63 4.89 -3.58
N SER A 23 2.57 3.98 -4.54
CA SER A 23 1.75 2.76 -4.46
C SER A 23 2.66 1.53 -4.52
N THR A 24 2.31 0.50 -3.77
CA THR A 24 3.09 -0.75 -3.75
C THR A 24 2.22 -1.96 -3.41
N ARG A 25 2.81 -3.15 -3.50
CA ARG A 25 2.17 -4.39 -3.07
C ARG A 25 2.41 -4.65 -1.57
N PRO A 26 1.49 -5.37 -0.90
CA PRO A 26 1.66 -5.71 0.52
C PRO A 26 2.92 -6.52 0.84
N ASP A 27 3.37 -7.38 -0.07
CA ASP A 27 4.55 -8.25 0.07
C ASP A 27 5.89 -7.51 -0.15
N ALA A 28 5.85 -6.24 -0.55
CA ALA A 28 7.03 -5.46 -0.95
C ALA A 28 7.40 -4.37 0.06
N ILE A 29 6.94 -4.47 1.32
CA ILE A 29 7.19 -3.52 2.39
C ILE A 29 7.83 -4.21 3.59
N ASP A 30 8.92 -3.61 4.06
CA ASP A 30 9.66 -3.96 5.28
C ASP A 30 10.28 -2.70 5.89
N ASP A 31 10.88 -2.85 7.07
CA ASP A 31 11.50 -1.75 7.82
C ASP A 31 12.57 -1.00 6.99
N GLU A 32 13.43 -1.72 6.27
CA GLU A 32 14.47 -1.11 5.44
C GLU A 32 13.87 -0.17 4.38
N ARG A 33 12.83 -0.63 3.67
CA ARG A 33 12.15 0.22 2.68
C ARG A 33 11.48 1.41 3.34
N LEU A 34 10.82 1.24 4.48
CA LEU A 34 10.13 2.34 5.16
C LEU A 34 11.08 3.41 5.68
N GLU A 35 12.25 3.03 6.20
CA GLU A 35 13.31 3.97 6.57
C GLU A 35 13.79 4.79 5.37
N ILE A 36 14.02 4.13 4.23
CA ILE A 36 14.38 4.81 2.98
C ILE A 36 13.26 5.78 2.58
N LEU A 37 12.01 5.35 2.54
CA LEU A 37 10.88 6.21 2.13
C LEU A 37 10.75 7.43 3.05
N LYS A 38 10.96 7.27 4.37
CA LYS A 38 10.94 8.35 5.34
C LYS A 38 12.05 9.38 5.09
N LYS A 39 13.26 8.91 4.80
CA LYS A 39 14.42 9.77 4.44
C LYS A 39 14.11 10.67 3.23
N TYR A 40 13.35 10.18 2.26
CA TYR A 40 12.99 10.94 1.05
C TYR A 40 11.66 11.71 1.18
N HIS A 41 11.11 11.86 2.40
CA HIS A 41 9.89 12.62 2.65
C HIS A 41 8.67 12.07 1.88
N VAL A 42 8.57 10.76 1.78
CA VAL A 42 7.32 10.09 1.45
C VAL A 42 6.35 10.32 2.60
N THR A 43 5.13 10.75 2.27
CA THR A 43 4.10 11.06 3.27
C THR A 43 2.94 10.07 3.22
N SER A 44 2.73 9.43 2.08
CA SER A 44 1.56 8.57 1.84
C SER A 44 1.94 7.32 1.05
N ILE A 45 1.43 6.16 1.49
CA ILE A 45 1.61 4.87 0.83
C ILE A 45 0.23 4.30 0.52
N GLU A 46 0.03 3.88 -0.72
CA GLU A 46 -1.15 3.12 -1.15
C GLU A 46 -0.79 1.65 -1.31
N LEU A 47 -1.45 0.76 -0.58
CA LEU A 47 -1.29 -0.69 -0.75
C LEU A 47 -2.33 -1.23 -1.73
N GLY A 48 -1.84 -1.97 -2.71
CA GLY A 48 -2.67 -2.77 -3.61
C GLY A 48 -3.25 -4.00 -2.90
N ALA A 49 -4.24 -3.80 -2.02
CA ALA A 49 -4.91 -4.88 -1.29
C ALA A 49 -5.90 -5.66 -2.16
N GLN A 50 -6.67 -4.94 -3.00
CA GLN A 50 -7.70 -5.41 -3.93
C GLN A 50 -8.89 -6.15 -3.28
N SER A 51 -8.66 -7.15 -2.43
CA SER A 51 -9.66 -7.91 -1.67
C SER A 51 -9.09 -8.32 -0.32
N MET A 52 -9.95 -8.52 0.69
CA MET A 52 -9.59 -9.09 1.99
C MET A 52 -10.06 -10.56 2.12
N ASP A 53 -10.27 -11.21 0.98
CA ASP A 53 -10.64 -12.62 0.84
C ASP A 53 -9.56 -13.38 0.05
N ASP A 54 -8.87 -14.30 0.73
CA ASP A 54 -7.76 -15.06 0.15
C ASP A 54 -8.17 -15.94 -1.04
N SER A 55 -9.42 -16.39 -1.11
CA SER A 55 -9.91 -17.17 -2.26
C SER A 55 -9.97 -16.30 -3.52
N VAL A 56 -10.42 -15.05 -3.37
CA VAL A 56 -10.46 -14.05 -4.44
C VAL A 56 -9.04 -13.63 -4.83
N LEU A 57 -8.15 -13.39 -3.86
CA LEU A 57 -6.76 -13.04 -4.16
C LEU A 57 -6.02 -14.16 -4.91
N LYS A 58 -6.25 -15.42 -4.50
CA LYS A 58 -5.63 -16.60 -5.10
C LYS A 58 -6.09 -16.85 -6.53
N ILE A 59 -7.40 -16.83 -6.81
CA ILE A 59 -7.91 -17.07 -8.17
C ILE A 59 -7.48 -15.98 -9.15
N ASN A 60 -7.36 -14.72 -8.66
CA ASN A 60 -6.86 -13.59 -9.43
C ASN A 60 -5.33 -13.46 -9.39
N ARG A 61 -4.60 -14.44 -8.85
CA ARG A 61 -3.12 -14.52 -8.83
C ARG A 61 -2.43 -13.26 -8.30
N ARG A 62 -2.96 -12.66 -7.23
CA ARG A 62 -2.44 -11.39 -6.68
C ARG A 62 -1.09 -11.50 -5.96
N GLY A 63 -0.65 -12.72 -5.64
CA GLY A 63 0.67 -12.98 -5.07
C GLY A 63 0.84 -12.59 -3.60
N HIS A 64 -0.25 -12.25 -2.92
CA HIS A 64 -0.27 -11.94 -1.48
C HIS A 64 -1.61 -12.39 -0.87
N THR A 65 -1.68 -12.38 0.45
CA THR A 65 -2.85 -12.71 1.26
C THR A 65 -3.43 -11.48 1.96
N ALA A 66 -4.65 -11.58 2.48
CA ALA A 66 -5.23 -10.57 3.36
C ALA A 66 -4.36 -10.33 4.60
N LYS A 67 -3.63 -11.35 5.06
CA LYS A 67 -2.72 -11.22 6.20
C LYS A 67 -1.49 -10.36 5.88
N ASP A 68 -0.97 -10.45 4.65
CA ASP A 68 0.12 -9.59 4.18
C ASP A 68 -0.35 -8.13 4.16
N VAL A 69 -1.58 -7.87 3.71
CA VAL A 69 -2.20 -6.53 3.76
C VAL A 69 -2.27 -6.01 5.20
N GLU A 70 -2.77 -6.81 6.15
CA GLU A 70 -2.84 -6.41 7.56
C GLU A 70 -1.46 -6.08 8.15
N ASN A 71 -0.47 -6.94 7.87
CA ASN A 71 0.88 -6.78 8.38
C ASN A 71 1.57 -5.54 7.81
N ALA A 72 1.52 -5.35 6.48
CA ALA A 72 2.06 -4.18 5.82
C ALA A 72 1.36 -2.89 6.29
N SER A 73 0.03 -2.93 6.44
CA SER A 73 -0.77 -1.79 6.92
C SER A 73 -0.35 -1.35 8.32
N ARG A 74 -0.16 -2.31 9.23
CA ARG A 74 0.29 -2.05 10.60
C ARG A 74 1.69 -1.45 10.63
N LEU A 75 2.60 -1.99 9.83
CA LEU A 75 3.98 -1.52 9.74
C LEU A 75 4.06 -0.11 9.15
N ILE A 76 3.33 0.16 8.07
CA ILE A 76 3.27 1.51 7.47
C ILE A 76 2.74 2.53 8.48
N LYS A 77 1.66 2.20 9.20
CA LYS A 77 1.09 3.08 10.23
C LYS A 77 2.06 3.31 11.39
N SER A 78 2.83 2.30 11.82
CA SER A 78 3.80 2.49 12.91
C SER A 78 4.96 3.42 12.56
N TYR A 79 5.27 3.60 11.27
CA TYR A 79 6.26 4.59 10.80
C TYR A 79 5.71 6.03 10.66
N GLY A 80 4.39 6.20 10.78
CA GLY A 80 3.72 7.50 10.72
C GLY A 80 3.29 7.95 9.32
N PHE A 81 3.29 7.06 8.32
CA PHE A 81 2.78 7.38 6.99
C PHE A 81 1.25 7.41 6.95
N SER A 82 0.68 8.24 6.09
CA SER A 82 -0.71 8.08 5.66
C SER A 82 -0.84 6.80 4.82
N LEU A 83 -1.88 6.00 5.08
CA LEU A 83 -2.13 4.74 4.39
C LEU A 83 -3.44 4.79 3.62
N GLY A 84 -3.38 4.48 2.33
CA GLY A 84 -4.53 4.14 1.50
C GLY A 84 -4.56 2.65 1.16
N LEU A 85 -5.73 2.04 1.13
CA LEU A 85 -5.92 0.68 0.59
C LEU A 85 -6.67 0.76 -0.73
N GLN A 86 -6.07 0.26 -1.80
CA GLN A 86 -6.70 0.17 -3.11
C GLN A 86 -7.57 -1.09 -3.16
N MET A 87 -8.88 -0.91 -3.08
CA MET A 87 -9.88 -1.99 -3.12
C MET A 87 -10.49 -2.13 -4.51
N MET A 88 -10.85 -3.35 -4.91
CA MET A 88 -11.51 -3.65 -6.18
C MET A 88 -12.69 -4.57 -5.94
N THR A 89 -13.89 -4.15 -6.34
CA THR A 89 -15.09 -4.99 -6.29
C THR A 89 -15.31 -5.69 -7.63
N GLY A 90 -15.93 -6.87 -7.60
CA GLY A 90 -16.29 -7.61 -8.82
C GLY A 90 -15.12 -8.37 -9.45
N LEU A 91 -14.11 -8.71 -8.66
CA LEU A 91 -13.07 -9.63 -9.09
C LEU A 91 -13.63 -11.04 -9.31
N MET A 92 -12.91 -11.88 -10.06
CA MET A 92 -13.33 -13.27 -10.23
C MET A 92 -13.44 -13.97 -8.87
N GLY A 93 -14.57 -14.64 -8.59
CA GLY A 93 -14.85 -15.30 -7.31
C GLY A 93 -15.35 -14.37 -6.20
N ASP A 94 -15.53 -13.09 -6.49
CA ASP A 94 -16.13 -12.10 -5.61
C ASP A 94 -17.67 -12.15 -5.66
N THR A 95 -18.31 -11.61 -4.63
CA THR A 95 -19.77 -11.42 -4.55
C THR A 95 -20.06 -10.11 -3.84
N ASP A 96 -21.25 -9.54 -4.00
CA ASP A 96 -21.63 -8.31 -3.29
C ASP A 96 -21.47 -8.44 -1.77
N GLU A 97 -21.79 -9.61 -1.23
CA GLU A 97 -21.63 -9.94 0.19
C GLU A 97 -20.15 -9.95 0.61
N LYS A 98 -19.26 -10.52 -0.22
CA LYS A 98 -17.81 -10.50 0.01
C LYS A 98 -17.25 -9.09 -0.11
N CYS A 99 -17.70 -8.30 -1.08
CA CYS A 99 -17.34 -6.88 -1.22
C CYS A 99 -17.71 -6.09 0.04
N ILE A 100 -18.93 -6.27 0.56
CA ILE A 100 -19.39 -5.62 1.80
C ILE A 100 -18.58 -6.09 3.01
N LYS A 101 -18.21 -7.38 3.07
CA LYS A 101 -17.36 -7.94 4.13
C LYS A 101 -15.95 -7.37 4.08
N ASN A 102 -15.38 -7.22 2.88
CA ASN A 102 -14.05 -6.63 2.67
C ASN A 102 -13.96 -5.21 3.24
N ARG A 103 -15.01 -4.39 3.04
CA ARG A 103 -15.10 -3.04 3.63
C ARG A 103 -14.97 -3.03 5.15
N ARG A 104 -15.42 -4.07 5.86
CA ARG A 104 -15.33 -4.14 7.33
C ARG A 104 -13.93 -4.54 7.82
N LYS A 105 -13.12 -5.14 6.95
CA LYS A 105 -11.78 -5.64 7.28
C LYS A 105 -10.66 -4.67 6.88
N ALA A 106 -10.88 -3.90 5.83
CA ALA A 106 -10.01 -2.81 5.37
C ALA A 106 -10.13 -1.59 6.29
#